data_AF-A0A534MUD1-F1
#
_entry.id   AF-A0A534MUD1-F1
#
_cell.length_a   1.000
_cell.length_b   1.000
_cell.length_c   1.000
_cell.angle_alpha   90.00
_cell.angle_beta   90.00
_cell.angle_gamma   90.00
#
_symmetry.space_group_name_H-M   'P 1'
#
loop_
_entity.id
_entity.type
_entity.pdbx_description
1 polymer ?
#
loop_
_entity_poly.entity_id
_entity_poly.type
_entity_poly.pdbx_seq_one_letter_code
_entity_poly.pdbx_strand_id
1 'polypeptide(L)'
;MIEVDGGHGEGGGQLLRMAVALSALTGTPVRVVRIRAGRPTPGLAAQHVTAIHAVAELCAAEATGVAVGASSIEFRPGNPASGHFSFDVGTAGSIALVLQALLPVAAAAPGPVRVRLVGGTDVRGAPPIDYFNRVFLGLLRPLGGHADVEVLRRGYYPRGGGIVDVVIEPTRS
;
A
#
# COMPACT_ATOMS: atom_id res chain seq x y z
N MET A 1 9.99 16.52 10.11
CA MET A 1 9.40 15.19 10.33
C MET A 1 8.05 15.38 10.98
N ILE A 2 7.01 14.77 10.45
CA ILE A 2 5.63 14.80 10.99
C ILE A 2 5.45 13.61 11.93
N GLU A 3 4.79 13.81 13.07
CA GLU A 3 4.34 12.71 13.93
C GLU A 3 2.84 12.48 13.76
N VAL A 4 2.44 11.21 13.64
CA VAL A 4 1.04 10.81 13.46
C VAL A 4 0.66 9.77 14.52
N ASP A 5 -0.40 10.05 15.27
CA ASP A 5 -1.02 9.07 16.18
C ASP A 5 -1.89 8.08 15.39
N GLY A 6 -1.39 6.87 15.21
CA GLY A 6 -2.08 5.76 14.54
C GLY A 6 -3.27 5.17 15.32
N GLY A 7 -3.52 5.64 16.54
CA GLY A 7 -4.72 5.38 17.32
C GLY A 7 -5.85 6.38 17.06
N HIS A 8 -5.61 7.46 16.32
CA HIS A 8 -6.62 8.49 16.04
C HIS A 8 -7.75 7.96 15.13
N GLY A 9 -8.98 8.47 15.36
CA GLY A 9 -10.17 8.09 14.59
C GLY A 9 -10.50 6.60 14.72
N GLU A 10 -10.64 5.90 13.58
CA GLU A 10 -10.90 4.45 13.56
C GLU A 10 -9.73 3.60 14.09
N GLY A 11 -8.56 4.20 14.33
CA GLY A 11 -7.35 3.49 14.77
C GLY A 11 -7.00 2.29 13.87
N GLY A 12 -7.24 2.43 12.56
CA GLY A 12 -7.12 1.37 11.57
C GLY A 12 -5.82 1.43 10.77
N GLY A 13 -5.63 0.45 9.88
CA GLY A 13 -4.48 0.43 8.97
C GLY A 13 -4.51 1.50 7.86
N GLN A 14 -5.66 2.17 7.67
CA GLN A 14 -5.84 3.18 6.61
C GLN A 14 -4.96 4.41 6.86
N LEU A 15 -4.95 4.93 8.09
CA LEU A 15 -4.15 6.09 8.47
C LEU A 15 -2.67 5.84 8.21
N LEU A 16 -2.17 4.66 8.58
CA LEU A 16 -0.78 4.27 8.35
C LEU A 16 -0.44 4.25 6.85
N ARG A 17 -1.26 3.61 6.02
CA ARG A 17 -1.04 3.54 4.56
C ARG A 17 -0.99 4.93 3.94
N MET A 18 -1.90 5.81 4.34
CA MET A 18 -1.96 7.17 3.80
C MET A 18 -0.82 8.03 4.33
N ALA A 19 -0.42 7.91 5.59
CA ALA A 19 0.72 8.63 6.15
C ALA A 19 2.01 8.31 5.38
N VAL A 20 2.25 7.04 5.07
CA VAL A 20 3.43 6.60 4.30
C VAL A 20 3.35 7.05 2.84
N ALA A 21 2.21 6.88 2.19
CA ALA A 21 2.02 7.34 0.81
C ALA A 21 2.19 8.86 0.68
N LEU A 22 1.58 9.64 1.57
CA LEU A 22 1.71 11.10 1.58
C LEU A 22 3.12 11.55 1.95
N SER A 23 3.81 10.84 2.84
CA SER A 23 5.22 11.09 3.12
C SER A 23 6.06 10.95 1.84
N ALA A 24 5.90 9.86 1.10
CA ALA A 24 6.56 9.64 -0.19
C ALA A 24 6.24 10.73 -1.22
N LEU A 25 4.99 11.17 -1.32
CA LEU A 25 4.58 12.20 -2.26
C LEU A 25 5.08 13.60 -1.91
N THR A 26 5.20 13.91 -0.62
CA THR A 26 5.56 15.25 -0.14
C THR A 26 7.04 15.40 0.18
N GLY A 27 7.82 14.33 0.08
CA GLY A 27 9.22 14.29 0.53
C GLY A 27 9.40 14.55 2.03
N THR A 28 8.32 14.50 2.82
CA THR A 28 8.34 14.87 4.24
C THR A 28 8.41 13.62 5.12
N PRO A 29 9.49 13.41 5.90
CA PRO A 29 9.59 12.25 6.78
C PRO A 29 8.44 12.16 7.79
N VAL A 30 7.99 10.93 8.08
CA VAL A 30 6.90 10.67 9.03
C VAL A 30 7.28 9.63 10.08
N ARG A 31 6.85 9.88 11.32
CA ARG A 31 6.84 8.90 12.40
C ARG A 31 5.39 8.58 12.74
N VAL A 32 5.02 7.30 12.67
CA VAL A 32 3.68 6.85 13.08
C VAL A 32 3.82 6.08 14.37
N VAL A 33 3.06 6.45 15.40
CA VAL A 33 3.05 5.79 16.72
C VAL A 33 1.67 5.17 16.99
N ARG A 34 1.56 4.33 18.01
CA ARG A 34 0.29 3.72 18.45
C ARG A 34 -0.47 3.03 17.32
N ILE A 35 0.25 2.40 16.39
CA ILE A 35 -0.31 1.79 15.19
C ILE A 35 -1.36 0.75 15.59
N ARG A 36 -2.60 0.96 15.14
CA ARG A 36 -3.73 0.06 15.37
C ARG A 36 -4.01 -0.22 16.86
N ALA A 37 -3.72 0.73 17.75
CA ALA A 37 -3.83 0.55 19.21
C ALA A 37 -5.25 0.14 19.68
N GLY A 38 -6.30 0.58 18.98
CA GLY A 38 -7.69 0.23 19.30
C GLY A 38 -8.21 -1.06 18.66
N ARG A 39 -7.37 -1.83 17.94
CA ARG A 39 -7.80 -3.06 17.25
C ARG A 39 -7.57 -4.30 18.12
N PRO A 40 -8.36 -5.38 17.93
CA PRO A 40 -8.16 -6.64 18.66
C PRO A 40 -6.75 -7.23 18.52
N THR A 41 -6.08 -6.98 17.39
CA THR A 41 -4.69 -7.35 17.15
C THR A 41 -3.92 -6.08 16.77
N PRO A 42 -3.33 -5.36 17.74
CA PRO A 42 -2.60 -4.12 17.51
C PRO A 42 -1.34 -4.28 16.66
N GLY A 43 -0.74 -3.15 16.28
CA GLY A 43 0.51 -3.10 15.52
C GLY A 43 0.37 -3.47 14.05
N LEU A 44 1.48 -3.57 13.34
CA LEU A 44 1.51 -3.91 11.92
C LEU A 44 1.07 -5.36 11.67
N ALA A 45 0.06 -5.56 10.84
CA ALA A 45 -0.18 -6.86 10.17
C ALA A 45 0.67 -7.02 8.90
N ALA A 46 0.81 -8.24 8.36
CA ALA A 46 1.63 -8.55 7.18
C ALA A 46 1.39 -7.60 5.99
N GLN A 47 0.13 -7.35 5.60
CA GLN A 47 -0.18 -6.41 4.50
C GLN A 47 0.31 -4.97 4.74
N HIS A 48 0.43 -4.53 5.99
CA HIS A 48 0.95 -3.20 6.30
C HIS A 48 2.47 -3.17 6.13
N VAL A 49 3.16 -4.21 6.62
CA VAL A 49 4.60 -4.40 6.41
C VAL A 49 4.91 -4.38 4.91
N THR A 50 4.19 -5.18 4.12
CA THR A 50 4.35 -5.21 2.65
C THR A 50 4.03 -3.86 2.02
N ALA A 51 2.97 -3.17 2.44
CA ALA A 51 2.65 -1.84 1.90
C ALA A 51 3.74 -0.80 2.18
N ILE A 52 4.32 -0.80 3.40
CA ILE A 52 5.42 0.11 3.76
C ILE A 52 6.66 -0.20 2.94
N HIS A 53 7.04 -1.48 2.84
CA HIS A 53 8.19 -1.89 2.02
C HIS A 53 7.98 -1.57 0.55
N ALA A 54 6.78 -1.79 0.01
CA ALA A 54 6.49 -1.49 -1.38
C ALA A 54 6.61 0.00 -1.70
N VAL A 55 6.11 0.86 -0.82
CA VAL A 55 6.30 2.32 -0.97
C VAL A 55 7.77 2.70 -0.76
N ALA A 56 8.46 2.12 0.23
CA ALA A 56 9.87 2.39 0.47
C ALA A 56 10.76 2.03 -0.72
N GLU A 57 10.56 0.85 -1.30
CA GLU A 57 11.33 0.41 -2.48
C GLU A 57 11.04 1.30 -3.68
N LEU A 58 9.77 1.66 -3.90
CA LEU A 58 9.34 2.51 -4.99
C LEU A 58 9.97 3.91 -4.92
N CYS A 59 10.19 4.48 -3.74
CA CYS A 59 10.78 5.81 -3.59
C CYS A 59 12.16 5.84 -2.93
N ALA A 60 12.87 4.70 -2.89
CA ALA A 60 14.19 4.56 -2.26
C ALA A 60 14.24 5.13 -0.82
N ALA A 61 13.19 4.89 -0.02
CA ALA A 61 13.07 5.39 1.34
C ALA A 61 13.87 4.55 2.35
N GLU A 62 14.28 5.20 3.43
CA GLU A 62 14.67 4.51 4.66
C GLU A 62 13.43 4.30 5.55
N ALA A 63 13.18 3.06 5.96
CA ALA A 63 12.08 2.72 6.84
C ALA A 63 12.54 1.86 8.01
N THR A 64 12.29 2.30 9.24
CA THR A 64 12.70 1.61 10.48
C THR A 64 11.50 1.20 11.32
N GLY A 65 11.66 0.15 12.12
CA GLY A 65 10.57 -0.41 12.94
C GLY A 65 9.51 -1.18 12.14
N VAL A 66 9.78 -1.52 10.89
CA VAL A 66 8.81 -2.20 10.00
C VAL A 66 8.86 -3.71 10.22
N ALA A 67 8.12 -4.19 11.22
CA ALA A 67 7.96 -5.61 11.50
C ALA A 67 6.53 -5.92 11.95
N VAL A 68 6.05 -7.15 11.71
CA VAL A 68 4.73 -7.58 12.18
C VAL A 68 4.64 -7.40 13.70
N GLY A 69 3.55 -6.80 14.17
CA GLY A 69 3.31 -6.46 15.57
C GLY A 69 3.92 -5.13 16.04
N ALA A 70 4.78 -4.48 15.24
CA ALA A 70 5.35 -3.20 15.61
C ALA A 70 4.27 -2.12 15.79
N SER A 71 4.39 -1.33 16.86
CA SER A 71 3.44 -0.26 17.22
C SER A 71 3.89 1.13 16.76
N SER A 72 5.10 1.23 16.20
CA SER A 72 5.64 2.47 15.64
C SER A 72 6.60 2.23 14.49
N ILE A 73 6.65 3.17 13.55
CA ILE A 73 7.63 3.20 12.46
C ILE A 73 8.18 4.63 12.28
N GLU A 74 9.37 4.73 11.69
CA GLU A 74 9.82 5.96 11.03
C GLU A 74 10.03 5.68 9.54
N PHE A 75 9.63 6.62 8.71
CA PHE A 75 9.71 6.53 7.25
C PHE A 75 10.28 7.84 6.70
N ARG A 76 11.41 7.74 5.99
CA ARG A 76 12.15 8.86 5.40
C ARG A 76 12.17 8.68 3.88
N PRO A 77 11.30 9.37 3.14
CA PRO A 77 11.12 9.16 1.70
C PRO A 77 12.32 9.65 0.90
N GLY A 78 12.62 8.96 -0.19
CA GLY A 78 13.37 9.51 -1.33
C GLY A 78 12.43 9.92 -2.46
N ASN A 79 12.93 9.88 -3.70
CA ASN A 79 12.13 10.22 -4.88
C ASN A 79 11.50 8.97 -5.51
N PRO A 80 10.20 8.99 -5.85
CA PRO A 80 9.56 7.89 -6.59
C PRO A 80 10.30 7.56 -7.91
N ALA A 81 10.52 6.28 -8.16
CA ALA A 81 11.13 5.76 -9.37
C ALA A 81 10.11 4.98 -10.21
N SER A 82 10.37 4.88 -11.52
CA SER A 82 9.63 3.97 -12.40
C SER A 82 10.34 2.63 -12.50
N GLY A 83 9.63 1.56 -12.90
CA GLY A 83 10.24 0.25 -13.03
C GLY A 83 9.31 -0.92 -12.76
N HIS A 84 9.93 -2.08 -12.50
CA HIS A 84 9.26 -3.33 -12.19
C HIS A 84 9.53 -3.72 -10.74
N PHE A 85 8.46 -4.03 -10.01
CA PHE A 85 8.53 -4.40 -8.61
C PHE A 85 7.71 -5.67 -8.36
N SER A 86 8.10 -6.45 -7.35
CA SER A 86 7.38 -7.66 -6.97
C SER A 86 7.35 -7.79 -5.45
N PHE A 87 6.15 -7.88 -4.89
CA PHE A 87 5.95 -8.01 -3.45
C PHE A 87 5.07 -9.20 -3.11
N ASP A 88 5.49 -9.98 -2.12
CA ASP A 88 4.71 -11.06 -1.54
C ASP A 88 4.30 -10.68 -0.11
N VAL A 89 2.99 -10.73 0.15
CA VAL A 89 2.43 -10.49 1.48
C VAL A 89 2.69 -11.69 2.41
N GLY A 90 3.03 -12.85 1.87
CA GLY A 90 3.35 -14.09 2.61
C GLY A 90 2.15 -14.73 3.31
N THR A 91 0.96 -14.12 3.18
CA THR A 91 -0.28 -14.50 3.86
C THR A 91 -1.48 -14.13 2.97
N ALA A 92 -2.70 -14.36 3.47
CA ALA A 92 -3.92 -13.80 2.87
C ALA A 92 -4.10 -12.29 3.09
N GLY A 93 -3.06 -11.51 3.43
CA GLY A 93 -3.19 -10.06 3.54
C GLY A 93 -3.62 -9.42 2.21
N SER A 94 -4.45 -8.40 2.27
CA SER A 94 -5.17 -7.86 1.10
C SER A 94 -4.23 -7.14 0.13
N ILE A 95 -4.20 -7.63 -1.12
CA ILE A 95 -3.52 -6.99 -2.25
C ILE A 95 -4.11 -5.60 -2.50
N ALA A 96 -5.43 -5.45 -2.46
CA ALA A 96 -6.11 -4.18 -2.70
C ALA A 96 -5.68 -3.09 -1.68
N LEU A 97 -5.44 -3.47 -0.43
CA LEU A 97 -4.94 -2.53 0.59
C LEU A 97 -3.46 -2.18 0.40
N VAL A 98 -2.63 -3.09 -0.12
CA VAL A 98 -1.25 -2.74 -0.53
C VAL A 98 -1.30 -1.74 -1.69
N LEU A 99 -2.14 -1.99 -2.69
CA LEU A 99 -2.34 -1.08 -3.83
C LEU A 99 -2.85 0.30 -3.41
N GLN A 100 -3.68 0.41 -2.37
CA GLN A 100 -4.11 1.72 -1.86
C GLN A 100 -2.96 2.62 -1.40
N ALA A 101 -1.89 2.04 -0.82
CA ALA A 101 -0.71 2.82 -0.44
C ALA A 101 0.19 3.11 -1.65
N LEU A 102 0.33 2.13 -2.54
CA LEU A 102 1.25 2.18 -3.67
C LEU A 102 0.78 3.08 -4.81
N LEU A 103 -0.51 3.01 -5.15
CA LEU A 103 -1.11 3.67 -6.32
C LEU A 103 -0.78 5.16 -6.43
N PRO A 104 -1.00 6.00 -5.40
CA PRO A 104 -0.72 7.44 -5.54
C PRO A 104 0.77 7.72 -5.75
N VAL A 105 1.66 6.95 -5.12
CA VAL A 105 3.12 7.12 -5.25
C VAL A 105 3.59 6.69 -6.63
N ALA A 106 3.06 5.58 -7.14
CA ALA A 106 3.36 5.07 -8.48
C ALA A 106 2.85 6.00 -9.58
N ALA A 107 1.67 6.60 -9.39
CA ALA A 107 1.13 7.60 -10.31
C ALA A 107 1.95 8.90 -10.35
N ALA A 108 2.74 9.19 -9.31
CA ALA A 108 3.65 10.34 -9.26
C ALA A 108 5.08 10.01 -9.74
N ALA A 109 5.35 8.76 -10.13
CA ALA A 109 6.64 8.36 -10.65
C ALA A 109 6.93 8.99 -12.04
N PRO A 110 8.21 9.15 -12.42
CA PRO A 110 8.59 9.76 -13.71
C PRO A 110 8.24 8.90 -14.94
N GLY A 111 7.74 7.69 -14.74
CA GLY A 111 7.42 6.73 -15.80
C GLY A 111 6.54 5.59 -15.28
N PRO A 112 6.11 4.66 -16.16
CA PRO A 112 5.21 3.58 -15.78
C PRO A 112 5.79 2.67 -14.68
N VAL A 113 4.93 2.28 -13.75
CA VAL A 113 5.27 1.37 -12.64
C VAL A 113 4.51 0.08 -12.82
N ARG A 114 5.24 -1.04 -12.88
CA ARG A 114 4.71 -2.38 -13.07
C ARG A 114 4.94 -3.19 -11.81
N VAL A 115 3.87 -3.69 -11.19
CA VAL A 115 3.95 -4.32 -9.88
C VAL A 115 3.25 -5.66 -9.92
N ARG A 116 3.96 -6.70 -9.50
CA ARG A 116 3.37 -8.00 -9.16
C ARG A 116 3.12 -8.09 -7.66
N LEU A 117 1.91 -8.45 -7.27
CA LEU A 117 1.53 -8.64 -5.88
C LEU A 117 1.03 -10.06 -5.64
N VAL A 118 1.56 -10.70 -4.59
CA VAL A 118 1.08 -12.00 -4.10
C VAL A 118 0.42 -11.84 -2.74
N GLY A 119 -0.79 -12.37 -2.56
CA GLY A 119 -1.55 -12.20 -1.32
C GLY A 119 -3.03 -12.58 -1.42
N GLY A 120 -3.89 -11.92 -0.65
CA GLY A 120 -5.35 -12.09 -0.72
C GLY A 120 -5.99 -11.17 -1.76
N THR A 121 -6.72 -11.73 -2.72
CA THR A 121 -7.55 -10.97 -3.67
C THR A 121 -8.95 -10.69 -3.12
N ASP A 122 -9.45 -11.58 -2.28
CA ASP A 122 -10.84 -11.61 -1.81
C ASP A 122 -10.86 -12.00 -0.33
N VAL A 123 -10.71 -11.01 0.55
CA VAL A 123 -10.56 -11.22 2.00
C VAL A 123 -11.44 -10.29 2.82
N ARG A 124 -11.85 -10.76 4.00
CA ARG A 124 -12.76 -10.02 4.89
C ARG A 124 -12.12 -8.72 5.36
N GLY A 125 -12.93 -7.65 5.47
CA GLY A 125 -12.47 -6.36 5.99
C GLY A 125 -11.60 -5.56 5.03
N ALA A 126 -11.59 -5.93 3.76
CA ALA A 126 -10.93 -5.23 2.67
C ALA A 126 -11.81 -5.27 1.41
N PRO A 127 -11.67 -4.29 0.49
CA PRO A 127 -12.33 -4.38 -0.82
C PRO A 127 -11.78 -5.59 -1.60
N PRO A 128 -12.64 -6.36 -2.29
CA PRO A 128 -12.19 -7.33 -3.28
C PRO A 128 -11.38 -6.65 -4.39
N ILE A 129 -10.43 -7.37 -4.98
CA ILE A 129 -9.62 -6.82 -6.07
C ILE A 129 -10.47 -6.39 -7.27
N ASP A 130 -11.61 -7.05 -7.50
CA ASP A 130 -12.52 -6.70 -8.59
C ASP A 130 -13.24 -5.37 -8.33
N TYR A 131 -13.55 -5.05 -7.06
CA TYR A 131 -14.06 -3.73 -6.70
C TYR A 131 -13.00 -2.66 -6.96
N PHE A 132 -11.76 -2.92 -6.55
CA PHE A 132 -10.65 -2.01 -6.81
C PHE A 132 -10.51 -1.74 -8.32
N ASN A 133 -10.50 -2.79 -9.14
CA ASN A 133 -10.33 -2.70 -10.59
C ASN A 133 -11.54 -2.03 -11.29
N ARG A 134 -12.75 -2.54 -11.04
CA ARG A 134 -13.94 -2.15 -11.83
C ARG A 134 -14.64 -0.91 -11.33
N VAL A 135 -14.50 -0.57 -10.05
CA VAL A 135 -15.20 0.57 -9.42
C VAL A 135 -14.21 1.66 -9.07
N PHE A 136 -13.25 1.39 -8.18
CA PHE A 136 -12.36 2.42 -7.67
C PHE A 136 -11.48 3.03 -8.78
N LEU A 137 -10.81 2.20 -9.60
CA LEU A 137 -10.06 2.72 -10.74
C LEU A 137 -10.97 3.35 -11.81
N GLY A 138 -12.19 2.86 -11.96
CA GLY A 138 -13.20 3.49 -12.83
C GLY A 138 -13.49 4.94 -12.43
N LEU A 139 -13.53 5.23 -11.13
CA LEU A 139 -13.72 6.59 -10.59
C LEU A 139 -12.45 7.46 -10.69
N LEU A 140 -11.26 6.86 -10.71
CA LEU A 140 -9.99 7.60 -10.84
C LEU A 140 -9.64 7.97 -12.29
N ARG A 141 -10.07 7.16 -13.28
CA ARG A 141 -9.86 7.44 -14.71
C ARG A 141 -10.22 8.86 -15.14
N PRO A 142 -11.42 9.41 -14.84
CA PRO A 142 -11.76 10.78 -15.21
C PRO A 142 -10.92 11.85 -14.49
N LEU A 143 -10.25 11.51 -13.39
CA LEU A 143 -9.32 12.39 -12.67
C LEU A 143 -7.88 12.29 -13.21
N GLY A 144 -7.65 11.54 -14.29
CA GLY A 144 -6.35 11.36 -14.91
C GLY A 144 -5.55 10.16 -14.38
N GLY A 145 -6.07 9.43 -13.39
CA GLY A 145 -5.43 8.23 -12.85
C GLY A 145 -5.64 7.03 -13.76
N HIS A 146 -4.55 6.46 -14.30
CA HIS A 146 -4.60 5.33 -15.21
C HIS A 146 -3.85 4.14 -14.62
N ALA A 147 -4.57 3.05 -14.39
CA ALA A 147 -3.98 1.78 -14.00
C ALA A 147 -4.79 0.62 -14.59
N ASP A 148 -4.08 -0.43 -14.97
CA ASP A 148 -4.64 -1.69 -15.44
C ASP A 148 -4.26 -2.80 -14.47
N VAL A 149 -5.25 -3.61 -14.09
CA VAL A 149 -5.13 -4.67 -13.09
C VAL A 149 -5.53 -6.00 -13.73
N GLU A 150 -4.61 -6.94 -13.73
CA GLU A 150 -4.81 -8.32 -14.19
C GLU A 150 -4.75 -9.28 -12.99
N VAL A 151 -5.84 -10.02 -12.77
CA VAL A 151 -5.90 -11.05 -11.72
C VAL A 151 -5.53 -12.40 -12.31
N LEU A 152 -4.26 -12.77 -12.18
CA LEU A 152 -3.73 -14.05 -12.68
C LEU A 152 -4.17 -15.25 -11.84
N ARG A 153 -4.33 -15.04 -10.53
CA ARG A 153 -4.77 -16.08 -9.60
C ARG A 153 -5.56 -15.48 -8.45
N ARG A 154 -6.68 -16.09 -8.07
CA ARG A 154 -7.43 -15.72 -6.87
C ARG A 154 -6.73 -16.21 -5.61
N GLY A 155 -6.83 -15.43 -4.54
CA GLY A 155 -6.26 -15.72 -3.23
C GLY A 155 -7.26 -15.44 -2.12
N TYR A 156 -7.57 -16.46 -1.34
CA TYR A 156 -8.56 -16.39 -0.25
C TYR A 156 -7.92 -16.71 1.09
N TYR A 157 -8.53 -16.26 2.17
CA TYR A 157 -8.19 -16.71 3.51
C TYR A 157 -8.35 -18.25 3.64
N PRO A 158 -7.47 -18.96 4.38
CA PRO A 158 -6.38 -18.46 5.21
C PRO A 158 -5.04 -18.29 4.50
N ARG A 159 -4.82 -18.96 3.36
CA ARG A 159 -3.48 -19.06 2.75
C ARG A 159 -3.11 -17.86 1.88
N GLY A 160 -4.08 -17.21 1.24
CA GLY A 160 -3.81 -16.18 0.24
C GLY A 160 -3.34 -16.81 -1.06
N GLY A 161 -2.17 -16.38 -1.54
CA GLY A 161 -1.55 -16.91 -2.75
C GLY A 161 -2.16 -16.42 -4.05
N GLY A 162 -3.11 -15.49 -4.02
CA GLY A 162 -3.56 -14.80 -5.22
C GLY A 162 -2.42 -14.01 -5.84
N ILE A 163 -2.46 -13.82 -7.15
CA ILE A 163 -1.43 -13.14 -7.93
C ILE A 163 -2.15 -12.09 -8.77
N VAL A 164 -1.69 -10.84 -8.63
CA VAL A 164 -2.22 -9.70 -9.36
C VAL A 164 -1.05 -8.94 -9.97
N ASP A 165 -1.10 -8.71 -11.27
CA ASP A 165 -0.19 -7.81 -11.97
C ASP A 165 -0.91 -6.47 -12.21
N VAL A 166 -0.20 -5.37 -11.94
CA VAL A 166 -0.73 -4.02 -12.10
C VAL A 166 0.26 -3.18 -12.88
N VAL A 167 -0.24 -2.43 -13.86
CA VAL A 167 0.50 -1.36 -14.54
C VAL A 167 -0.13 -0.03 -14.14
N ILE A 168 0.68 0.89 -13.63
CA ILE A 168 0.25 2.22 -13.19
C ILE A 168 0.99 3.23 -14.05
N GLU A 169 0.24 4.05 -14.77
CA GLU A 169 0.78 5.11 -15.61
C GLU A 169 0.91 6.41 -14.80
N PRO A 170 1.95 7.24 -15.08
CA PRO A 170 2.06 8.55 -14.46
C PRO A 170 0.85 9.43 -14.75
N THR A 171 0.36 10.15 -13.73
CA THR A 171 -0.60 11.22 -13.94
C THR A 171 0.10 12.40 -14.59
N ARG A 172 -0.41 12.87 -15.74
CA ARG A 172 0.13 14.06 -16.42
C ARG A 172 -0.06 15.28 -15.49
N SER A 173 1.02 16.04 -15.29
CA SER A 173 0.98 17.37 -14.67
C SER A 173 0.39 18.41 -15.63
#